data_AF-A0AAV8DHD9-F1
#
_entry.id   AF-A0AAV8DHD9-F1
#
_cell.length_a   1.000
_cell.length_b   1.000
_cell.length_c   1.000
_cell.angle_alpha   90.00
_cell.angle_beta   90.00
_cell.angle_gamma   90.00
#
_symmetry.space_group_name_H-M   'P 1'
#
loop_
_entity.id
_entity.type
_entity.pdbx_description
1 polymer ?
#
loop_
_entity_poly.entity_id
_entity_poly.type
_entity_poly.pdbx_seq_one_letter_code
_entity_poly.pdbx_strand_id
1 'polypeptide(L)'
;MDDVLTETPPPSRFFDDDLDNFAIASPPLPSPFLLLNPNPKPNLLIVAISPLSRSILHHLPSKTLFGSLFLPEIALSGNPLVPSANDKSFNLYSAGNQNTCLASVQYNVSPERSRAVAKCLIGGVKPDQVVIFDCIKSQNYRGRIEVDETLAFKLETKQQRLDKGNLSVSGVDYLPSGSVMDGLGAVILTESQMKGIKGTLVATWPENGGIEVLKMVFKNFGFDVGRIEGGVSKVTSRADLDLYI
;
A
#
# COMPACT_ATOMS: atom_id res chain seq x y z
N MET A 1 -12.59 24.13 68.50
CA MET A 1 -11.91 23.09 67.68
C MET A 1 -12.71 23.06 66.40
N ASP A 2 -12.24 23.79 65.40
CA ASP A 2 -12.90 23.88 64.10
C ASP A 2 -12.55 22.61 63.33
N ASP A 3 -13.60 21.88 62.94
CA ASP A 3 -13.53 20.65 62.17
C ASP A 3 -13.05 21.00 60.76
N VAL A 4 -11.81 20.62 60.45
CA VAL A 4 -11.23 20.85 59.11
C VAL A 4 -11.81 19.79 58.19
N LEU A 5 -13.04 20.04 57.74
CA LEU A 5 -13.60 19.45 56.53
C LEU A 5 -12.71 19.87 55.37
N THR A 6 -11.69 19.07 55.09
CA THR A 6 -10.87 19.18 53.90
C THR A 6 -11.76 18.78 52.71
N GLU A 7 -12.38 19.79 52.10
CA GLU A 7 -13.24 19.67 50.91
C GLU A 7 -12.50 19.22 49.64
N THR A 8 -11.19 18.95 49.72
CA THR A 8 -10.43 18.44 48.58
C THR A 8 -10.69 16.95 48.42
N PRO A 9 -11.35 16.50 47.33
CA PRO A 9 -11.52 15.08 47.09
C PRO A 9 -10.14 14.40 46.96
N PRO A 10 -10.03 13.13 47.37
CA PRO A 10 -8.79 12.38 47.22
C PRO A 10 -8.35 12.36 45.74
N PRO A 11 -7.04 12.39 45.46
CA PRO A 11 -6.54 12.39 44.09
C PRO A 11 -7.07 11.16 43.33
N SER A 12 -7.44 11.39 42.06
CA SER A 12 -7.94 10.33 41.18
C SER A 12 -6.96 9.16 41.16
N ARG A 13 -7.50 7.94 41.27
CA ARG A 13 -6.72 6.70 41.08
C ARG A 13 -6.53 6.34 39.61
N PHE A 14 -7.29 6.97 38.72
CA PHE A 14 -7.16 6.79 37.29
C PHE A 14 -6.12 7.76 36.75
N PHE A 15 -5.16 7.23 36.00
CA PHE A 15 -4.31 8.05 35.15
C PHE A 15 -5.15 8.59 33.99
N ASP A 16 -4.73 9.69 33.37
CA ASP A 16 -5.47 10.26 32.24
C ASP A 16 -5.67 9.24 31.11
N ASP A 17 -4.69 8.35 30.91
CA ASP A 17 -4.76 7.22 29.95
C ASP A 17 -5.82 6.16 30.34
N ASP A 18 -6.14 6.00 31.63
CA ASP A 18 -7.19 5.08 32.08
C ASP A 18 -8.59 5.66 31.82
N LEU A 19 -8.71 7.00 31.79
CA LEU A 19 -9.96 7.70 31.51
C LEU A 19 -10.39 7.52 30.05
N ASP A 20 -9.45 7.29 29.13
CA ASP A 20 -9.75 6.98 27.73
C ASP A 20 -10.54 5.66 27.57
N ASN A 21 -10.41 4.70 28.48
CA ASN A 21 -11.23 3.49 28.47
C ASN A 21 -12.71 3.75 28.78
N PHE A 22 -13.01 4.89 29.43
CA PHE A 22 -14.36 5.36 29.72
C PHE A 22 -14.84 6.43 28.74
N ALA A 23 -13.98 6.88 27.83
CA ALA A 23 -14.36 7.80 26.78
C ALA A 23 -15.31 7.11 25.79
N ILE A 24 -16.31 7.85 25.33
CA ILE A 24 -17.23 7.38 24.28
C ILE A 24 -16.39 7.10 23.03
N ALA A 25 -16.50 5.89 22.48
CA ALA A 25 -15.79 5.50 21.27
C ALA A 25 -16.01 6.55 20.18
N SER A 26 -14.92 6.96 19.52
CA SER A 26 -14.97 7.93 18.44
C SER A 26 -15.98 7.47 17.37
N PRO A 27 -16.73 8.39 16.75
CA PRO A 27 -17.68 8.00 15.71
C PRO A 27 -16.94 7.24 14.60
N PRO A 28 -17.58 6.19 14.03
CA PRO A 28 -16.94 5.39 13.00
C PRO A 28 -16.64 6.25 11.79
N LEU A 29 -15.42 6.12 11.25
CA LEU A 29 -15.02 6.83 10.05
C LEU A 29 -15.89 6.40 8.86
N PRO A 30 -16.25 7.33 7.96
CA PRO A 30 -17.08 7.04 6.80
C PRO A 30 -16.41 5.98 5.91
N SER A 31 -17.23 5.20 5.20
CA SER A 31 -16.70 4.10 4.39
C SER A 31 -15.98 4.61 3.14
N PRO A 32 -14.85 3.99 2.74
CA PRO A 32 -14.24 4.24 1.44
C PRO A 32 -15.22 3.88 0.32
N PHE A 33 -15.21 4.66 -0.76
CA PHE A 33 -16.04 4.40 -1.92
C PHE A 33 -15.22 4.51 -3.21
N LEU A 34 -15.72 3.87 -4.25
CA LEU A 34 -15.02 3.69 -5.51
C LEU A 34 -15.89 4.26 -6.62
N LEU A 35 -15.36 5.25 -7.31
CA LEU A 35 -16.00 5.89 -8.45
C LEU A 35 -15.41 5.29 -9.73
N LEU A 36 -16.24 4.60 -10.50
CA LEU A 36 -15.84 4.02 -11.78
C LEU A 36 -16.69 4.59 -12.90
N ASN A 37 -16.04 4.90 -14.01
CA ASN A 37 -16.70 4.97 -15.31
C ASN A 37 -16.98 3.52 -15.81
N PRO A 38 -18.03 3.29 -16.61
CA PRO A 38 -18.52 1.95 -16.94
C PRO A 38 -17.38 1.01 -17.38
N ASN A 39 -17.31 -0.10 -16.65
CA ASN A 39 -16.10 -0.81 -16.28
C ASN A 39 -15.79 -1.99 -17.22
N PRO A 40 -14.55 -2.17 -17.72
CA PRO A 40 -14.08 -3.47 -18.13
C PRO A 40 -13.82 -4.31 -16.86
N LYS A 41 -14.49 -5.46 -16.72
CA LYS A 41 -14.17 -6.43 -15.65
C LYS A 41 -12.74 -6.95 -15.89
N PRO A 42 -11.72 -6.52 -15.13
CA PRO A 42 -10.34 -6.84 -15.47
C PRO A 42 -10.01 -8.24 -14.97
N ASN A 43 -9.28 -9.02 -15.77
CA ASN A 43 -8.75 -10.31 -15.32
C ASN A 43 -7.61 -10.10 -14.32
N LEU A 44 -6.82 -9.04 -14.50
CA LEU A 44 -5.66 -8.73 -13.68
C LEU A 44 -5.77 -7.33 -13.08
N LEU A 45 -5.57 -7.23 -11.77
CA LEU A 45 -5.38 -5.97 -11.05
C LEU A 45 -3.93 -5.86 -10.58
N ILE A 46 -3.22 -4.83 -11.02
CA ILE A 46 -1.88 -4.51 -10.53
C ILE A 46 -1.98 -3.31 -9.59
N VAL A 47 -1.53 -3.45 -8.34
CA VAL A 47 -1.57 -2.41 -7.31
C VAL A 47 -0.16 -1.92 -7.01
N ALA A 48 0.13 -0.66 -7.31
CA ALA A 48 1.38 0.00 -6.99
C ALA A 48 1.25 0.83 -5.70
N ILE A 49 1.92 0.38 -4.64
CA ILE A 49 1.92 1.01 -3.31
C ILE A 49 3.30 1.61 -3.02
N SER A 50 4.37 0.86 -3.30
CA SER A 50 5.74 1.34 -3.05
C SER A 50 6.11 2.56 -3.91
N PRO A 51 6.99 3.46 -3.44
CA PRO A 51 7.39 4.65 -4.19
C PRO A 51 7.84 4.35 -5.63
N LEU A 52 8.68 3.33 -5.81
CA LEU A 52 9.20 2.94 -7.12
C LEU A 52 8.12 2.37 -8.04
N SER A 53 7.22 1.52 -7.53
CA SER A 53 6.15 0.96 -8.36
C SER A 53 5.18 2.04 -8.84
N ARG A 54 4.91 3.05 -8.00
CA ARG A 54 4.08 4.21 -8.37
C ARG A 54 4.74 5.05 -9.45
N SER A 55 6.05 5.28 -9.34
CA SER A 55 6.83 5.98 -10.36
C SER A 55 6.78 5.23 -11.71
N ILE A 56 7.02 3.91 -11.70
CA ILE A 56 6.93 3.07 -12.91
C ILE A 56 5.55 3.19 -13.56
N LEU A 57 4.47 3.02 -12.78
CA LEU A 57 3.10 3.10 -13.28
C LEU A 57 2.79 4.51 -13.83
N HIS A 58 3.25 5.56 -13.17
CA HIS A 58 3.10 6.93 -13.63
C HIS A 58 3.76 7.17 -15.01
N HIS A 59 4.90 6.55 -15.28
CA HIS A 59 5.61 6.65 -16.56
C HIS A 59 5.15 5.66 -17.63
N LEU A 60 4.25 4.73 -17.29
CA LEU A 60 3.75 3.75 -18.25
C LEU A 60 2.93 4.43 -19.38
N PRO A 61 3.25 4.15 -20.66
CA PRO A 61 2.50 4.70 -21.78
C PRO A 61 1.09 4.08 -21.89
N SER A 62 0.19 4.79 -22.55
CA SER A 62 -1.12 4.24 -22.99
C SER A 62 -2.02 3.70 -21.87
N LYS A 63 -2.03 4.35 -20.71
CA LYS A 63 -2.99 4.09 -19.62
C LYS A 63 -4.11 5.13 -19.65
N THR A 64 -5.36 4.70 -19.45
CA THR A 64 -6.52 5.60 -19.40
C THR A 64 -7.13 5.58 -17.99
N LEU A 65 -7.28 6.74 -17.37
CA LEU A 65 -7.95 6.86 -16.07
C LEU A 65 -9.43 6.50 -16.24
N PHE A 66 -9.91 5.50 -15.51
CA PHE A 66 -11.32 5.10 -15.57
C PHE A 66 -12.00 5.11 -14.20
N GLY A 67 -11.26 5.31 -13.11
CA GLY A 67 -11.86 5.45 -11.80
C GLY A 67 -10.87 5.86 -10.72
N SER A 68 -11.40 6.12 -9.53
CA SER A 68 -10.63 6.45 -8.34
C SER A 68 -11.31 5.91 -7.08
N LEU A 69 -10.51 5.55 -6.08
CA LEU A 69 -10.98 5.20 -4.75
C LEU A 69 -10.80 6.42 -3.83
N PHE A 70 -11.83 6.71 -3.04
CA PHE A 70 -11.86 7.87 -2.16
C PHE A 70 -11.92 7.45 -0.70
N LEU A 71 -11.05 8.08 0.09
CA LEU A 71 -11.12 8.10 1.55
C LEU A 71 -11.70 9.45 1.98
N PRO A 72 -12.94 9.49 2.51
CA PRO A 72 -13.61 10.76 2.80
C PRO A 72 -12.88 11.62 3.83
N GLU A 73 -12.02 11.03 4.66
CA GLU A 73 -11.20 11.71 5.66
C GLU A 73 -9.94 12.38 5.08
N ILE A 74 -9.55 12.08 3.83
CA ILE A 74 -8.35 12.65 3.21
C ILE A 74 -8.72 13.89 2.39
N ALA A 75 -8.18 15.03 2.80
CA ALA A 75 -8.32 16.27 2.05
C ALA A 75 -7.62 16.16 0.68
N LEU A 76 -8.38 16.35 -0.39
CA LEU A 76 -7.90 16.39 -1.78
C LEU A 76 -7.53 17.82 -2.24
N SER A 77 -7.62 18.80 -1.34
CA SER A 77 -7.23 20.18 -1.63
C SER A 77 -5.75 20.24 -2.02
N GLY A 78 -5.47 20.99 -3.08
CA GLY A 78 -4.12 21.10 -3.64
C GLY A 78 -3.78 20.06 -4.70
N ASN A 79 -4.63 19.05 -4.94
CA ASN A 79 -4.45 18.17 -6.08
C ASN A 79 -4.79 18.93 -7.39
N PRO A 80 -3.95 18.81 -8.45
CA PRO A 80 -4.25 19.30 -9.77
C PRO A 80 -5.45 18.57 -10.39
N LEU A 81 -6.07 19.19 -11.41
CA LEU A 81 -7.15 18.56 -12.18
C LEU A 81 -6.66 17.37 -13.03
N VAL A 82 -5.39 17.42 -13.43
CA VAL A 82 -4.73 16.34 -14.18
C VAL A 82 -3.91 15.50 -13.20
N PRO A 83 -4.10 14.17 -13.16
CA PRO A 83 -3.37 13.31 -12.23
C PRO A 83 -1.85 13.48 -12.33
N SER A 84 -1.22 13.67 -11.18
CA SER A 84 0.23 13.77 -11.01
C SER A 84 0.74 12.68 -10.06
N ALA A 85 2.06 12.47 -10.04
CA ALA A 85 2.71 11.48 -9.18
C ALA A 85 2.69 11.86 -7.68
N ASN A 86 2.48 13.15 -7.38
CA ASN A 86 2.53 13.70 -6.02
C ASN A 86 1.13 13.93 -5.42
N ASP A 87 0.07 13.51 -6.10
CA ASP A 87 -1.29 13.78 -5.66
C ASP A 87 -1.65 12.91 -4.46
N LYS A 88 -2.50 13.42 -3.57
CA LYS A 88 -3.12 12.57 -2.56
C LYS A 88 -4.28 11.82 -3.21
N SER A 89 -3.97 10.76 -3.96
CA SER A 89 -4.96 10.06 -4.78
C SER A 89 -4.84 8.54 -4.70
N PHE A 90 -5.92 7.85 -5.07
CA PHE A 90 -5.90 6.42 -5.38
C PHE A 90 -6.60 6.27 -6.73
N ASN A 91 -5.81 6.15 -7.78
CA ASN A 91 -6.30 6.19 -9.16
C ASN A 91 -6.26 4.80 -9.81
N LEU A 92 -7.29 4.52 -10.60
CA LEU A 92 -7.47 3.28 -11.35
C LEU A 92 -7.39 3.59 -12.85
N TYR A 93 -6.48 2.90 -13.52
CA TYR A 93 -6.24 3.05 -14.95
C TYR A 93 -6.47 1.73 -15.67
N SER A 94 -7.06 1.79 -16.87
CA SER A 94 -7.05 0.66 -17.78
C SER A 94 -5.70 0.70 -18.49
N ALA A 95 -5.00 -0.42 -18.49
CA ALA A 95 -3.93 -0.61 -19.46
C ALA A 95 -4.56 -0.71 -20.86
N GLY A 96 -3.78 -0.41 -21.90
CA GLY A 96 -4.26 -0.45 -23.29
C GLY A 96 -4.86 -1.79 -23.74
N ASN A 97 -4.60 -2.87 -23.00
CA ASN A 97 -5.34 -4.12 -23.06
C ASN A 97 -6.54 -4.06 -22.09
N GLN A 98 -7.77 -4.24 -22.59
CA GLN A 98 -9.01 -4.12 -21.80
C GLN A 98 -9.14 -5.10 -20.60
N ASN A 99 -8.14 -5.95 -20.36
CA ASN A 99 -8.18 -7.01 -19.34
C ASN A 99 -7.27 -6.72 -18.13
N THR A 100 -6.56 -5.59 -18.09
CA THR A 100 -5.66 -5.24 -16.98
C THR A 100 -5.99 -3.87 -16.40
N CYS A 101 -6.24 -3.85 -15.09
CA CYS A 101 -6.44 -2.65 -14.30
C CYS A 101 -5.15 -2.35 -13.52
N LEU A 102 -4.73 -1.08 -13.53
CA LEU A 102 -3.58 -0.57 -12.79
C LEU A 102 -4.10 0.37 -11.70
N ALA A 103 -3.77 0.09 -10.45
CA ALA A 103 -4.08 0.90 -9.30
C ALA A 103 -2.82 1.60 -8.79
N SER A 104 -2.85 2.92 -8.66
CA SER A 104 -1.76 3.72 -8.07
C SER A 104 -2.24 4.31 -6.75
N VAL A 105 -1.59 3.95 -5.64
CA VAL A 105 -1.95 4.39 -4.29
C VAL A 105 -0.98 5.47 -3.80
N GLN A 106 -1.39 6.73 -3.86
CA GLN A 106 -0.50 7.86 -3.60
C GLN A 106 -0.67 8.48 -2.21
N TYR A 107 -1.86 8.39 -1.60
CA TYR A 107 -2.04 8.78 -0.20
C TYR A 107 -1.64 7.65 0.78
N ASN A 108 -1.24 8.04 1.99
CA ASN A 108 -0.93 7.09 3.06
C ASN A 108 -2.22 6.49 3.62
N VAL A 109 -2.40 5.17 3.50
CA VAL A 109 -3.54 4.46 4.08
C VAL A 109 -3.11 3.93 5.44
N SER A 110 -3.75 4.43 6.50
CA SER A 110 -3.44 3.97 7.85
C SER A 110 -3.78 2.48 8.03
N PRO A 111 -3.14 1.77 8.97
CA PRO A 111 -3.44 0.37 9.26
C PRO A 111 -4.92 0.12 9.57
N GLU A 112 -5.56 1.04 10.30
CA GLU A 112 -6.96 0.96 10.73
C GLU A 112 -7.92 1.05 9.52
N ARG A 113 -7.50 1.72 8.45
CA ARG A 113 -8.28 1.94 7.23
C ARG A 113 -8.00 0.93 6.15
N SER A 114 -6.84 0.27 6.20
CA SER A 114 -6.37 -0.68 5.17
C SER A 114 -7.41 -1.77 4.86
N ARG A 115 -8.09 -2.30 5.87
CA ARG A 115 -9.13 -3.33 5.68
C ARG A 115 -10.34 -2.81 4.90
N ALA A 116 -10.82 -1.62 5.24
CA ALA A 116 -11.96 -1.02 4.55
C ALA A 116 -11.62 -0.71 3.08
N VAL A 117 -10.41 -0.20 2.82
CA VAL A 117 -9.89 0.08 1.48
C VAL A 117 -9.76 -1.19 0.66
N ALA A 118 -9.13 -2.24 1.20
CA ALA A 118 -8.95 -3.51 0.50
C ALA A 118 -10.30 -4.15 0.13
N LYS A 119 -11.26 -4.16 1.07
CA LYS A 119 -12.62 -4.67 0.81
C LYS A 119 -13.34 -3.87 -0.27
N CYS A 120 -13.21 -2.54 -0.25
CA CYS A 120 -13.79 -1.65 -1.27
C CYS A 120 -13.17 -1.90 -2.66
N LEU A 121 -11.83 -1.97 -2.73
CA LEU A 121 -11.09 -2.21 -3.96
C LEU A 121 -11.42 -3.57 -4.58
N ILE A 122 -11.26 -4.65 -3.83
CA ILE A 122 -11.47 -6.02 -4.32
C ILE A 122 -12.95 -6.26 -4.64
N GLY A 123 -13.87 -5.78 -3.79
CA GLY A 123 -15.30 -5.91 -4.00
C GLY A 123 -15.85 -5.06 -5.15
N GLY A 124 -15.23 -3.92 -5.42
CA GLY A 124 -15.62 -3.00 -6.49
C GLY A 124 -15.05 -3.38 -7.85
N VAL A 125 -13.74 -3.65 -7.93
CA VAL A 125 -13.06 -4.01 -9.19
C VAL A 125 -13.35 -5.46 -9.59
N LYS A 126 -13.46 -6.37 -8.62
CA LYS A 126 -13.72 -7.82 -8.82
C LYS A 126 -12.75 -8.49 -9.82
N PRO A 127 -11.43 -8.41 -9.60
CA PRO A 127 -10.46 -9.04 -10.48
C PRO A 127 -10.38 -10.56 -10.27
N ASP A 128 -9.97 -11.29 -11.30
CA ASP A 128 -9.68 -12.73 -11.20
C ASP A 128 -8.28 -13.00 -10.61
N GLN A 129 -7.35 -12.06 -10.79
CA GLN A 129 -5.99 -12.09 -10.28
C GLN A 129 -5.52 -10.71 -9.80
N VAL A 130 -4.71 -10.67 -8.74
CA VAL A 130 -4.12 -9.45 -8.17
C VAL A 130 -2.60 -9.58 -8.04
N VAL A 131 -1.88 -8.55 -8.44
CA VAL A 131 -0.43 -8.39 -8.23
C VAL A 131 -0.19 -7.10 -7.48
N ILE A 132 0.53 -7.17 -6.36
CA ILE A 132 0.71 -6.05 -5.44
C ILE A 132 2.20 -5.75 -5.37
N PHE A 133 2.58 -4.50 -5.60
CA PHE A 133 3.94 -4.01 -5.42
C PHE A 133 4.01 -3.14 -4.18
N ASP A 134 4.72 -3.62 -3.18
CA ASP A 134 4.86 -2.97 -1.90
C ASP A 134 6.32 -3.08 -1.43
N CYS A 135 6.66 -2.46 -0.31
CA CYS A 135 8.00 -2.51 0.27
C CYS A 135 8.00 -3.03 1.70
N ILE A 136 9.04 -3.76 2.07
CA ILE A 136 9.25 -4.21 3.44
C ILE A 136 9.76 -3.02 4.25
N LYS A 137 9.15 -2.73 5.39
CA LYS A 137 9.66 -1.73 6.33
C LYS A 137 10.92 -2.22 7.01
N SER A 138 11.83 -1.32 7.33
CA SER A 138 13.13 -1.66 7.94
C SER A 138 13.04 -2.45 9.22
N GLN A 139 12.07 -2.12 10.06
CA GLN A 139 11.80 -2.82 11.31
C GLN A 139 11.25 -4.25 11.13
N ASN A 140 10.79 -4.62 9.94
CA ASN A 140 10.07 -5.87 9.68
C ASN A 140 10.89 -6.93 8.93
N TYR A 141 12.05 -6.56 8.37
CA TYR A 141 12.96 -7.51 7.74
C TYR A 141 13.85 -8.19 8.79
N ARG A 142 14.04 -9.52 8.67
CA ARG A 142 14.83 -10.34 9.62
C ARG A 142 15.87 -11.25 8.99
N GLY A 143 16.11 -11.12 7.67
CA GLY A 143 17.18 -11.84 7.00
C GLY A 143 18.57 -11.26 7.30
N ARG A 144 19.62 -12.02 6.96
CA ARG A 144 20.98 -11.48 6.86
C ARG A 144 21.06 -10.66 5.57
N ILE A 145 21.62 -9.46 5.63
CA ILE A 145 21.77 -8.58 4.47
C ILE A 145 23.19 -8.07 4.47
N GLU A 146 23.82 -8.07 3.31
CA GLU A 146 24.99 -7.21 3.08
C GLU A 146 24.55 -5.75 2.90
N VAL A 147 25.43 -4.81 3.23
CA VAL A 147 25.08 -3.39 3.41
C VAL A 147 24.47 -2.71 2.17
N ASP A 148 24.66 -3.29 0.97
CA ASP A 148 24.23 -2.72 -0.32
C ASP A 148 23.30 -3.62 -1.15
N GLU A 149 22.74 -4.69 -0.57
CA GLU A 149 21.92 -5.63 -1.34
C GLU A 149 20.47 -5.14 -1.51
N THR A 150 20.06 -4.97 -2.77
CA THR A 150 18.64 -4.76 -3.11
C THR A 150 17.98 -6.09 -3.41
N LEU A 151 16.96 -6.44 -2.64
CA LEU A 151 16.26 -7.71 -2.72
C LEU A 151 14.78 -7.50 -3.06
N ALA A 152 14.18 -8.53 -3.62
CA ALA A 152 12.74 -8.60 -3.76
C ALA A 152 12.29 -9.99 -3.32
N PHE A 153 11.16 -10.01 -2.64
CA PHE A 153 10.54 -11.22 -2.15
C PHE A 153 9.09 -11.29 -2.59
N LYS A 154 8.52 -12.49 -2.59
CA LYS A 154 7.12 -12.71 -2.87
C LYS A 154 6.36 -13.41 -1.76
N LEU A 155 5.08 -13.07 -1.67
CA LEU A 155 4.05 -13.76 -0.91
C LEU A 155 2.89 -14.08 -1.85
N GLU A 156 2.32 -15.27 -1.74
CA GLU A 156 1.28 -15.74 -2.67
C GLU A 156 0.07 -16.29 -1.91
N THR A 157 -1.12 -16.06 -2.46
CA THR A 157 -2.34 -16.73 -1.96
C THR A 157 -2.24 -18.24 -2.21
N LYS A 158 -3.02 -19.02 -1.45
CA LYS A 158 -3.11 -20.47 -1.66
C LYS A 158 -3.52 -20.79 -3.10
N GLN A 159 -4.46 -20.03 -3.64
CA GLN A 159 -4.96 -20.23 -5.00
C GLN A 159 -3.87 -20.00 -6.05
N GLN A 160 -3.02 -18.99 -5.85
CA GLN A 160 -1.88 -18.71 -6.73
C GLN A 160 -0.83 -19.83 -6.67
N ARG A 161 -0.51 -20.34 -5.47
CA ARG A 161 0.49 -21.42 -5.31
C ARG A 161 0.09 -22.74 -5.94
N LEU A 162 -1.22 -23.02 -6.01
CA LEU A 162 -1.75 -24.22 -6.65
C LEU A 162 -1.76 -24.11 -8.18
N ASP A 163 -1.73 -22.88 -8.71
CA ASP A 163 -1.72 -22.62 -10.14
C ASP A 163 -0.30 -22.70 -10.68
N LYS A 164 0.01 -23.81 -11.37
CA LYS A 164 1.31 -24.04 -12.01
C LYS A 164 1.46 -23.29 -13.35
N GLY A 165 0.49 -22.45 -13.75
CA GLY A 165 0.43 -21.83 -15.08
C GLY A 165 0.12 -20.32 -15.15
N ASN A 166 0.71 -19.72 -16.19
CA ASN A 166 0.45 -18.44 -16.88
C ASN A 166 0.86 -17.08 -16.29
N LEU A 167 0.79 -16.79 -14.99
CA LEU A 167 1.09 -15.42 -14.50
C LEU A 167 1.72 -15.39 -13.08
N SER A 168 2.52 -16.40 -12.73
CA SER A 168 3.30 -16.38 -11.47
C SER A 168 4.51 -15.46 -11.64
N VAL A 169 4.81 -14.67 -10.61
CA VAL A 169 6.04 -13.89 -10.55
C VAL A 169 7.21 -14.87 -10.39
N SER A 170 7.87 -15.18 -11.52
CA SER A 170 9.07 -16.01 -11.59
C SER A 170 10.33 -15.18 -11.33
N GLY A 171 11.38 -15.82 -10.79
CA GLY A 171 12.66 -15.16 -10.54
C GLY A 171 12.68 -14.25 -9.30
N VAL A 172 11.68 -14.38 -8.41
CA VAL A 172 11.61 -13.70 -7.12
C VAL A 172 11.43 -14.75 -6.03
N ASP A 173 12.28 -14.70 -5.00
CA ASP A 173 12.27 -15.66 -3.91
C ASP A 173 11.12 -15.41 -2.92
N TYR A 174 10.72 -16.43 -2.18
CA TYR A 174 9.72 -16.24 -1.13
C TYR A 174 10.28 -15.44 0.04
N LEU A 175 9.42 -14.64 0.68
CA LEU A 175 9.79 -13.87 1.87
C LEU A 175 10.36 -14.80 2.96
N PRO A 176 11.54 -14.50 3.53
CA PRO A 176 12.18 -15.39 4.48
C PRO A 176 11.39 -15.48 5.79
N SER A 177 11.41 -16.67 6.39
CA SER A 177 10.77 -16.95 7.67
C SER A 177 11.20 -15.93 8.74
N GLY A 178 10.24 -15.46 9.53
CA GLY A 178 10.46 -14.46 10.58
C GLY A 178 10.39 -13.01 10.10
N SER A 179 10.39 -12.75 8.79
CA SER A 179 10.06 -11.44 8.25
C SER A 179 8.55 -11.27 8.13
N VAL A 180 8.07 -10.03 8.29
CA VAL A 180 6.65 -9.71 8.29
C VAL A 180 6.35 -8.67 7.23
N MET A 181 5.21 -8.81 6.57
CA MET A 181 4.64 -7.77 5.72
C MET A 181 3.40 -7.19 6.43
N ASP A 182 3.33 -5.88 6.53
CA ASP A 182 2.21 -5.14 7.13
C ASP A 182 1.66 -4.09 6.14
N GLY A 183 0.66 -3.33 6.58
CA GLY A 183 0.08 -2.25 5.79
C GLY A 183 -0.88 -2.71 4.68
N LEU A 184 -1.17 -1.78 3.76
CA LEU A 184 -2.22 -1.96 2.77
C LEU A 184 -1.97 -3.16 1.85
N GLY A 185 -0.74 -3.38 1.37
CA GLY A 185 -0.45 -4.50 0.46
C GLY A 185 -0.74 -5.85 1.08
N ALA A 186 -0.30 -6.06 2.33
CA ALA A 186 -0.58 -7.28 3.09
C ALA A 186 -2.10 -7.50 3.27
N VAL A 187 -2.86 -6.43 3.50
CA VAL A 187 -4.31 -6.50 3.70
C VAL A 187 -5.05 -6.78 2.39
N ILE A 188 -4.60 -6.22 1.25
CA ILE A 188 -5.16 -6.56 -0.08
C ILE A 188 -4.90 -8.03 -0.41
N LEU A 189 -3.69 -8.54 -0.14
CA LEU A 189 -3.38 -9.96 -0.34
C LEU A 189 -4.26 -10.85 0.55
N THR A 190 -4.49 -10.43 1.80
CA THR A 190 -5.34 -11.13 2.77
C THR A 190 -6.80 -11.16 2.31
N GLU A 191 -7.36 -10.02 1.86
CA GLU A 191 -8.71 -9.97 1.32
C GLU A 191 -8.84 -10.85 0.07
N SER A 192 -7.83 -10.85 -0.80
CA SER A 192 -7.77 -11.73 -1.98
C SER A 192 -7.77 -13.21 -1.58
N GLN A 193 -6.99 -13.59 -0.56
CA GLN A 193 -6.98 -14.94 0.02
C GLN A 193 -8.36 -15.34 0.55
N MET A 194 -9.05 -14.45 1.28
CA MET A 194 -10.40 -14.71 1.82
C MET A 194 -11.45 -14.87 0.71
N LYS A 195 -11.26 -14.20 -0.44
CA LYS A 195 -12.15 -14.28 -1.61
C LYS A 195 -11.81 -15.42 -2.58
N GLY A 196 -10.74 -16.18 -2.34
CA GLY A 196 -10.28 -17.21 -3.26
C GLY A 196 -9.68 -16.66 -4.56
N ILE A 197 -9.24 -15.40 -4.57
CA ILE A 197 -8.62 -14.73 -5.71
C ILE A 197 -7.14 -15.09 -5.77
N LYS A 198 -6.61 -15.27 -6.99
CA LYS A 198 -5.19 -15.48 -7.23
C LYS A 198 -4.44 -14.19 -6.90
N GLY A 199 -3.51 -14.22 -5.94
CA GLY A 199 -2.84 -13.02 -5.47
C GLY A 199 -1.34 -13.25 -5.30
N THR A 200 -0.53 -12.31 -5.77
CA THR A 200 0.90 -12.24 -5.50
C THR A 200 1.25 -10.85 -4.98
N LEU A 201 1.97 -10.78 -3.86
CA LEU A 201 2.60 -9.56 -3.37
C LEU A 201 4.10 -9.67 -3.59
N VAL A 202 4.67 -8.69 -4.29
CA VAL A 202 6.11 -8.52 -4.50
C VAL A 202 6.57 -7.39 -3.58
N ALA A 203 7.38 -7.74 -2.59
CA ALA A 203 7.91 -6.84 -1.59
C ALA A 203 9.37 -6.52 -1.89
N THR A 204 9.70 -5.26 -2.15
CA THR A 204 11.09 -4.83 -2.32
C THR A 204 11.73 -4.45 -1.00
N TRP A 205 13.05 -4.63 -0.93
CA TRP A 205 13.89 -4.20 0.18
C TRP A 205 15.23 -3.66 -0.35
N PRO A 206 15.74 -2.53 0.18
CA PRO A 206 15.06 -1.57 1.05
C PRO A 206 13.89 -0.86 0.35
N GLU A 207 13.17 0.02 1.06
CA GLU A 207 11.98 0.72 0.53
C GLU A 207 12.23 1.45 -0.81
N ASN A 208 13.44 1.97 -0.99
CA ASN A 208 13.88 2.67 -2.21
C ASN A 208 14.75 1.79 -3.14
N GLY A 209 14.85 0.49 -2.88
CA GLY A 209 15.64 -0.47 -3.65
C GLY A 209 14.80 -1.34 -4.59
N GLY A 210 15.49 -2.13 -5.43
CA GLY A 210 14.83 -3.19 -6.21
C GLY A 210 14.17 -2.73 -7.53
N ILE A 211 14.55 -1.58 -8.07
CA ILE A 211 13.98 -1.06 -9.32
C ILE A 211 14.11 -2.02 -10.51
N GLU A 212 15.25 -2.70 -10.64
CA GLU A 212 15.49 -3.65 -11.73
C GLU A 212 14.61 -4.90 -11.61
N VAL A 213 14.38 -5.37 -10.38
CA VAL A 213 13.44 -6.48 -10.14
C VAL A 213 12.02 -6.04 -10.46
N LEU A 214 11.59 -4.85 -10.02
CA LEU A 214 10.28 -4.33 -10.38
C LEU A 214 10.11 -4.22 -11.90
N LYS A 215 11.08 -3.65 -12.62
CA LYS A 215 11.06 -3.58 -14.09
C LYS A 215 10.91 -4.95 -14.73
N MET A 216 11.68 -5.94 -14.27
CA MET A 216 11.58 -7.33 -14.74
C MET A 216 10.17 -7.89 -14.50
N VAL A 217 9.59 -7.67 -13.31
CA VAL A 217 8.24 -8.16 -13.00
C VAL A 217 7.19 -7.45 -13.85
N PHE A 218 7.25 -6.12 -14.04
CA PHE A 218 6.35 -5.41 -14.94
C PHE A 218 6.45 -5.92 -16.39
N LYS A 219 7.67 -6.23 -16.85
CA LYS A 219 7.91 -6.83 -18.17
C LYS A 219 7.27 -8.21 -18.30
N ASN A 220 7.27 -9.02 -17.24
CA ASN A 220 6.58 -10.32 -17.23
C ASN A 220 5.05 -10.18 -17.46
N PHE A 221 4.47 -9.01 -17.15
CA PHE A 221 3.07 -8.69 -17.40
C PHE A 221 2.83 -7.94 -18.72
N GLY A 222 3.86 -7.82 -19.58
CA GLY A 222 3.76 -7.19 -20.90
C GLY A 222 3.90 -5.67 -20.90
N PHE A 223 4.38 -5.08 -19.80
CA PHE A 223 4.62 -3.64 -19.70
C PHE A 223 6.09 -3.32 -20.00
N ASP A 224 6.34 -2.55 -21.08
CA ASP A 224 7.68 -2.06 -21.37
C ASP A 224 7.99 -0.82 -20.53
N VAL A 225 8.78 -1.03 -19.47
CA VAL A 225 9.24 0.03 -18.58
C VAL A 225 10.56 0.54 -19.15
N GLY A 226 10.52 1.70 -19.80
CA GLY A 226 11.71 2.36 -20.34
C GLY A 226 12.79 2.66 -19.30
N ARG A 227 13.89 3.30 -19.73
CA ARG A 227 14.93 3.78 -18.81
C ARG A 227 14.35 4.87 -17.90
N ILE A 228 13.98 4.49 -16.69
CA ILE A 228 13.76 5.44 -15.60
C ILE A 228 15.16 5.92 -15.21
N GLU A 229 15.54 7.12 -15.65
CA GLU A 229 16.77 7.76 -15.21
C GLU A 229 16.67 7.99 -13.71
N GLY A 230 17.46 7.23 -12.95
CA GLY A 230 17.50 7.30 -11.51
C GLY A 230 18.03 8.64 -11.06
N GLY A 231 17.14 9.53 -10.65
CA GLY A 231 17.43 10.51 -9.62
C GLY A 231 17.54 9.79 -8.27
N VAL A 232 18.62 9.01 -8.08
CA VAL A 232 19.12 8.77 -6.72
C VAL A 232 19.63 10.12 -6.26
N SER A 233 18.74 10.93 -5.70
CA SER A 233 19.16 11.98 -4.78
C SER A 233 19.89 11.23 -3.67
N LYS A 234 21.23 11.22 -3.75
CA LYS A 234 22.07 10.96 -2.59
C LYS A 234 21.60 11.94 -1.52
N VAL A 235 20.73 11.50 -0.62
CA VAL A 235 20.58 12.16 0.68
C VAL A 235 21.82 11.75 1.47
N THR A 236 22.93 12.39 1.11
CA THR A 236 24.11 12.48 1.96
C THR A 236 23.76 13.39 3.13
N SER A 237 24.24 12.96 4.32
CA SER A 237 24.29 13.66 5.60
C SER A 237 22.97 13.94 6.34
N ARG A 238 22.62 13.03 7.26
CA ARG A 238 22.70 13.17 8.74
C ARG A 238 22.84 14.57 9.39
N ALA A 239 22.26 15.63 8.82
CA ALA A 239 22.34 16.99 9.38
C ALA A 239 20.98 17.73 9.55
N ASP A 240 19.87 17.22 9.00
CA ASP A 240 18.58 17.95 9.02
C ASP A 240 17.60 17.50 10.13
N LEU A 241 18.11 17.00 11.26
CA LEU A 241 17.26 16.60 12.41
C LEU A 241 17.15 17.67 13.52
N ASP A 242 17.75 18.85 13.34
CA ASP A 242 17.76 19.92 14.35
C ASP A 242 17.03 21.20 13.92
N LEU A 243 15.95 21.08 13.12
CA LEU A 243 15.11 22.24 12.77
C LEU A 243 13.61 21.90 12.81
N TYR A 244 13.17 21.38 13.96
CA TYR A 244 11.79 21.46 14.43
C TYR A 244 11.77 21.67 15.95
N ILE A 245 12.02 22.93 16.36
CA ILE A 245 11.40 23.55 17.54
C ILE A 245 10.64 24.77 17.01
#